data_AF-A0A2H6ERP5-F1
#
_entry.id   AF-A0A2H6ERP5-F1
#
_cell.length_a   1.000
_cell.length_b   1.000
_cell.length_c   1.000
_cell.angle_alpha   90.00
_cell.angle_beta   90.00
_cell.angle_gamma   90.00
#
_symmetry.space_group_name_H-M   'P 1'
#
loop_
_entity.id
_entity.type
_entity.pdbx_description
1 polymer ?
#
loop_
_entity_poly.entity_id
_entity_poly.type
_entity_poly.pdbx_seq_one_letter_code
_entity_poly.pdbx_strand_id
1 'polypeptide(L)' 'MEITDTSNAESYEYKGETYYFRTTLCKIQFEQNPEKYINKENMDDHTKHQH' A
#
# COMPACT_ATOMS: atom_id res chain seq x y z
N MET A 1 19.60 4.03 18.96
CA MET A 1 19.64 3.88 17.50
C MET A 1 18.21 3.60 17.07
N GLU A 2 17.51 4.62 16.57
CA GLU A 2 16.16 4.46 16.04
C GLU A 2 16.28 3.72 14.71
N ILE A 3 16.00 2.43 14.73
CA ILE A 3 15.88 1.66 13.50
C ILE A 3 14.52 2.01 12.93
N THR A 4 14.46 3.07 12.14
CA THR A 4 13.42 3.23 11.13
C THR A 4 13.66 2.14 10.09
N ASP A 5 13.09 0.96 10.35
CA ASP A 5 13.12 -0.22 9.49
C ASP A 5 12.25 0.03 8.24
N THR A 6 12.61 1.05 7.48
CA THR A 6 12.04 1.35 6.15
C THR A 6 12.86 0.69 5.04
N SER A 7 13.97 0.02 5.37
CA SER A 7 14.82 -0.66 4.39
C SER A 7 14.18 -1.92 3.79
N ASN A 8 13.11 -2.45 4.40
CA ASN A 8 12.36 -3.60 3.88
C ASN A 8 11.07 -3.19 3.17
N ALA A 9 10.90 -1.90 2.86
CA ALA A 9 9.75 -1.44 2.08
C ALA A 9 9.86 -1.98 0.65
N GLU A 10 8.88 -2.78 0.23
CA GLU A 10 8.78 -3.30 -1.12
C GLU A 10 8.29 -2.19 -2.06
N SER A 11 8.98 -1.96 -3.17
CA SER A 11 8.51 -1.05 -4.23
C SER A 11 8.01 -1.83 -5.44
N TYR A 12 6.93 -1.36 -6.07
CA TYR A 12 6.37 -1.95 -7.28
C TYR A 12 6.01 -0.86 -8.28
N GLU A 13 6.46 -1.00 -9.53
CA GLU A 13 6.11 -0.08 -10.61
C GLU A 13 4.87 -0.59 -11.34
N TYR A 14 3.80 0.22 -11.36
CA TYR A 14 2.57 -0.09 -12.07
C TYR A 14 2.15 1.09 -12.93
N LYS A 15 1.96 0.84 -14.24
CA LYS A 15 1.56 1.87 -15.23
C LYS A 15 2.50 3.10 -15.27
N GLY A 16 3.77 2.92 -14.91
CA GLY A 16 4.77 4.01 -14.86
C GLY A 16 4.76 4.80 -13.55
N GLU A 17 3.97 4.39 -12.56
CA GLU A 17 4.01 4.95 -11.20
C GLU A 17 4.65 3.96 -10.23
N THR A 18 5.51 4.47 -9.34
CA THR A 18 6.17 3.66 -8.30
C THR A 18 5.36 3.69 -7.01
N TYR A 19 4.88 2.53 -6.59
CA TYR A 19 4.14 2.33 -5.35
C TYR A 19 5.04 1.70 -4.29
N TYR A 20 5.01 2.23 -3.07
CA TYR A 20 5.82 1.76 -1.94
C TYR A 20 4.93 1.07 -0.90
N PHE A 21 5.31 -0.15 -0.51
CA PHE A 21 4.58 -1.00 0.41
C PHE A 21 5.42 -1.24 1.66
N ARG A 22 4.79 -1.07 2.83
CA ARG A 22 5.44 -1.29 4.12
C ARG A 22 5.69 -2.76 4.43
N THR A 23 4.99 -3.67 3.75
CA THR A 23 5.12 -5.11 3.95
C THR A 23 4.95 -5.86 2.63
N THR A 24 5.58 -7.02 2.54
CA THR A 24 5.44 -7.94 1.41
C THR A 24 4.00 -8.38 1.20
N LEU A 25 3.22 -8.53 2.28
CA LEU A 25 1.81 -8.91 2.20
C LEU A 25 0.98 -7.84 1.46
N CYS A 26 1.21 -6.56 1.72
CA CYS A 26 0.54 -5.48 0.99
C CYS A 26 0.90 -5.50 -0.50
N LYS A 27 2.17 -5.75 -0.83
CA LYS A 27 2.61 -5.88 -2.23
C LYS A 27 1.92 -7.04 -2.92
N ILE A 28 1.89 -8.23 -2.32
CA ILE A 28 1.25 -9.42 -2.91
C ILE A 28 -0.25 -9.21 -3.15
N GLN A 29 -0.94 -8.54 -2.23
CA GLN A 29 -2.35 -8.21 -2.40
C GLN A 29 -2.56 -7.19 -3.52
N PHE A 30 -1.66 -6.21 -3.62
CA PHE A 30 -1.65 -5.23 -4.70
C PHE A 30 -1.35 -5.86 -6.05
N GLU A 31 -0.36 -6.76 -6.16
CA GLU A 31 -0.02 -7.47 -7.41
C GLU A 31 -1.19 -8.33 -7.92
N GLN A 32 -1.95 -8.96 -7.02
CA GLN A 32 -3.11 -9.76 -7.41
C GLN A 32 -4.26 -8.91 -7.95
N ASN A 33 -4.48 -7.70 -7.43
CA ASN A 33 -5.61 -6.85 -7.80
C ASN A 33 -5.26 -5.35 -7.72
N PRO A 34 -4.31 -4.85 -8.53
CA PRO A 34 -3.78 -3.48 -8.37
C PRO A 34 -4.85 -2.43 -8.66
N GLU A 35 -5.74 -2.72 -9.61
CA GLU A 35 -6.85 -1.85 -9.99
C GLU A 35 -7.79 -1.55 -8.80
N LYS A 36 -7.99 -2.50 -7.88
CA LYS A 36 -8.85 -2.29 -6.70
C LYS A 36 -8.25 -1.29 -5.71
N TYR A 37 -6.92 -1.17 -5.67
CA TYR A 37 -6.22 -0.26 -4.75
C TYR A 37 -6.02 1.12 -5.39
N ILE A 38 -5.68 1.16 -6.69
CA ILE A 38 -5.45 2.42 -7.43
C ILE A 38 -6.78 3.15 -7.68
N ASN A 39 -7.88 2.42 -7.89
CA ASN A 39 -9.19 3.03 -8.10
C ASN A 39 -9.88 3.46 -6.78
N LYS A 40 -9.28 3.17 -5.61
CA LYS A 40 -9.81 3.54 -4.29
C LYS A 40 -9.29 4.91 -3.82
N GLU A 41 -9.12 5.87 -4.71
CA GLU A 41 -8.98 7.29 -4.32
C GLU A 41 -10.32 7.97 -3.98
N ASN A 42 -11.46 7.26 -4.07
CA ASN A 42 -12.79 7.85 -3.81
C ASN A 42 -13.71 7.00 -2.90
N MET A 43 -13.15 6.20 -1.99
CA MET A 43 -13.97 5.56 -0.97
C MET A 43 -13.32 5.70 0.41
N ASP A 44 -13.33 6.96 0.86
CA ASP A 44 -13.61 7.37 2.24
C ASP A 44 -14.71 6.49 2.83
N ASP A 45 -14.32 5.39 3.47
CA ASP A 45 -15.14 4.69 4.47
C ASP A 45 -14.22 3.92 5.43
N HIS A 46 -13.26 4.64 6.02
CA HIS A 46 -12.54 4.15 7.21
C HIS A 46 -12.65 5.11 8.39
N THR A 47 -13.63 6.01 8.38
CA THR A 47 -14.00 6.78 9.57
C THR A 47 -15.09 6.04 10.34
N LYS A 48 -14.78 4.88 10.94
CA LYS A 48 -15.41 4.37 12.19
C LYS A 48 -14.50 3.34 12.87
N HIS A 49 -13.31 3.76 13.30
CA HIS A 49 -12.86 3.33 14.63
C HIS A 49 -13.27 4.46 15.60
N GLN A 50 -13.67 4.07 16.81
CA GLN A 50 -14.19 4.90 17.94
C GLN A 50 -15.71 5.10 17.87
N HIS A 51 -16.55 4.67 18.83
CA HIS A 51 -16.41 4.39 20.28
C HIS A 51 -17.28 3.18 20.65
#